data_AF-A0A0F6H8M1-F1
#
_entry.id   AF-A0A0F6H8M1-F1
#
_cell.length_a   1.000
_cell.length_b   1.000
_cell.length_c   1.000
_cell.angle_alpha   90.00
_cell.angle_beta   90.00
_cell.angle_gamma   90.00
#
_symmetry.space_group_name_H-M   'P 1'
#
loop_
_entity.id
_entity.type
_entity.pdbx_description
1 polymer ?
#
loop_
_entity_poly.entity_id
_entity_poly.type
_entity_poly.pdbx_seq_one_letter_code
_entity_poly.pdbx_strand_id
1 'polypeptide(L)'
;MKFPISHTAVFLSPKTESILKSLSSNEINHLLSLSIQKLSKVLPKSTVFFNSWPFAIQPNNFDFLNIQILKYSSEIEFLKKVSEKLPKSRTGDPDWDDASFFYFTGLFPCLDESLSLELYQRHDRYLSQYSYSENLPPGIVPTILSREFTNAIPESIQTSAQDYLLKNINHYDVEIFYHSPDLRQYRLDFSLKNKRSLNLVRGFLKSKEEWSYSEIHPWIEKNPEVFRTGPSYLELEVFRGCDLSCSFCPRQFNSNDQDGKFLSPEFLESLLRQQEESFSNEYTVCFGGLGEPLLHPNFKELILTALKSSSHLMQELMIETAFYTDPNIILDFLNILDFAHKEKITWIINLTTRNPEKYATLYGKNKLEKVLSNIKELEKVFPKNRIYLQFLKIQEAEDEVESWVDETEKQGYGVILQKYNRYAGLMPEKRVTDLTPIQREFCWHLNRDLYVNSDGSVSICKQVPEKTFGNLHKESLIDIWRKGLPAFKDSLNSKHETTGAPCINCDEWYTFNA
;
A
#
# COMPACT_ATOMS: atom_id res chain seq x y z
N MET A 1 -23.68 -9.34 28.45
CA MET A 1 -23.06 -8.01 28.48
C MET A 1 -23.60 -7.28 29.69
N LYS A 2 -22.73 -6.78 30.57
CA LYS A 2 -23.09 -5.93 31.70
C LYS A 2 -23.50 -4.54 31.22
N PHE A 3 -22.82 -4.05 30.18
CA PHE A 3 -22.98 -2.74 29.58
C PHE A 3 -23.27 -2.87 28.09
N PRO A 4 -24.48 -3.31 27.70
CA PRO A 4 -24.76 -3.58 26.30
C PRO A 4 -24.61 -2.34 25.40
N ILE A 5 -23.83 -2.47 24.33
CA ILE A 5 -23.72 -1.56 23.19
C ILE A 5 -25.01 -1.61 22.38
N SER A 6 -25.50 -0.44 21.98
CA SER A 6 -26.70 -0.26 21.17
C SER A 6 -26.50 0.68 19.97
N HIS A 7 -25.26 1.09 19.72
CA HIS A 7 -24.89 2.06 18.69
C HIS A 7 -23.72 1.57 17.85
N THR A 8 -23.74 1.93 16.58
CA THR A 8 -22.67 1.67 15.61
C THR A 8 -22.39 2.95 14.83
N ALA A 9 -21.11 3.22 14.54
CA ALA A 9 -20.64 4.28 13.68
C ALA A 9 -19.98 3.69 12.43
N VAL A 10 -20.36 4.17 11.25
CA VAL A 10 -19.76 3.82 9.97
C VAL A 10 -19.27 5.08 9.29
N PHE A 11 -17.95 5.20 9.19
CA PHE A 11 -17.29 6.33 8.53
C PHE A 11 -16.82 5.93 7.13
N LEU A 12 -17.34 6.63 6.12
CA LEU A 12 -16.97 6.54 4.72
C LEU A 12 -16.09 7.75 4.38
N SER A 13 -14.80 7.49 4.14
CA SER A 13 -13.90 8.53 3.63
C SER A 13 -14.36 9.03 2.25
N PRO A 14 -13.95 10.23 1.80
CA PRO A 14 -14.25 10.70 0.46
C PRO A 14 -13.85 9.71 -0.65
N LYS A 15 -12.72 9.01 -0.46
CA LYS A 15 -12.25 7.95 -1.37
C LYS A 15 -13.21 6.76 -1.38
N THR A 16 -13.59 6.26 -0.19
CA THR A 16 -14.57 5.18 -0.05
C THR A 16 -15.90 5.54 -0.68
N GLU A 17 -16.41 6.76 -0.44
CA GLU A 17 -17.67 7.24 -0.99
C GLU A 17 -17.65 7.29 -2.52
N SER A 18 -16.56 7.79 -3.11
CA SER A 18 -16.36 7.82 -4.57
C SER A 18 -16.37 6.42 -5.18
N ILE A 19 -15.69 5.46 -4.52
CA ILE A 19 -15.69 4.06 -4.95
C ILE A 19 -17.10 3.48 -4.92
N LEU A 20 -17.82 3.66 -3.82
CA LEU A 20 -19.18 3.14 -3.67
C LEU A 20 -20.13 3.74 -4.73
N LYS A 21 -20.07 5.06 -4.96
CA LYS A 21 -20.87 5.74 -6.00
C LYS A 21 -20.58 5.26 -7.42
N SER A 22 -19.38 4.73 -7.68
CA SER A 22 -19.01 4.19 -9.00
C SER A 22 -19.58 2.80 -9.30
N LEU A 23 -20.19 2.14 -8.31
CA LEU A 23 -20.72 0.78 -8.45
C LEU A 23 -22.13 0.78 -9.05
N SER A 24 -22.52 -0.34 -9.65
CA SER A 24 -23.91 -0.54 -10.06
C SER A 24 -24.85 -0.55 -8.84
N SER A 25 -26.09 -0.08 -9.02
CA SER A 25 -27.09 -0.05 -7.95
C SER A 25 -27.32 -1.43 -7.31
N ASN A 26 -27.28 -2.51 -8.10
CA ASN A 26 -27.44 -3.87 -7.59
C ASN A 26 -26.28 -4.28 -6.68
N GLU A 27 -25.05 -3.99 -7.12
CA GLU A 27 -23.85 -4.38 -6.38
C GLU A 27 -23.72 -3.61 -5.06
N ILE A 28 -23.85 -2.28 -5.08
CA ILE A 28 -23.73 -1.47 -3.86
C ILE A 28 -24.83 -1.83 -2.85
N ASN A 29 -26.06 -2.07 -3.32
CA ASN A 29 -27.16 -2.48 -2.44
C ASN A 29 -26.91 -3.86 -1.84
N HIS A 30 -26.34 -4.80 -2.60
CA HIS A 30 -25.98 -6.12 -2.09
C HIS A 30 -24.89 -6.03 -1.00
N LEU A 31 -23.81 -5.28 -1.25
CA LEU A 31 -22.71 -5.09 -0.28
C LEU A 31 -23.18 -4.40 1.02
N LEU A 32 -24.04 -3.37 0.89
CA LEU A 32 -24.66 -2.72 2.04
C LEU A 32 -25.57 -3.68 2.80
N SER A 33 -26.41 -4.43 2.09
CA SER A 33 -27.35 -5.37 2.71
C SER A 33 -26.62 -6.45 3.51
N LEU A 34 -25.56 -7.04 2.97
CA LEU A 34 -24.73 -8.01 3.68
C LEU A 34 -24.12 -7.41 4.95
N SER A 35 -23.55 -6.20 4.85
CA SER A 35 -22.95 -5.52 6.00
C SER A 35 -24.00 -5.31 7.10
N ILE A 36 -25.14 -4.74 6.76
CA ILE A 36 -26.21 -4.41 7.71
C ILE A 36 -26.88 -5.66 8.29
N GLN A 37 -27.10 -6.71 7.51
CA GLN A 37 -27.63 -7.99 7.98
C GLN A 37 -26.68 -8.69 8.95
N LYS A 38 -25.37 -8.69 8.68
CA LYS A 38 -24.38 -9.28 9.58
C LYS A 38 -24.29 -8.50 10.89
N LEU A 39 -24.29 -7.17 10.82
CA LEU A 39 -24.33 -6.33 12.02
C LEU A 39 -25.56 -6.61 12.88
N SER A 40 -26.74 -6.80 12.28
CA SER A 40 -27.97 -7.00 13.05
C SER A 40 -28.03 -8.34 13.79
N LYS A 41 -27.26 -9.35 13.35
CA LYS A 41 -27.09 -10.60 14.08
C LYS A 41 -26.18 -10.45 15.31
N VAL A 42 -25.25 -9.49 15.30
CA VAL A 42 -24.35 -9.18 16.44
C VAL A 42 -24.96 -8.15 17.39
N LEU A 43 -25.52 -7.07 16.84
CA LEU A 43 -26.15 -5.95 17.55
C LEU A 43 -27.58 -5.71 17.01
N PRO A 44 -28.56 -6.54 17.38
CA PRO A 44 -29.93 -6.39 16.93
C PRO A 44 -30.53 -5.06 17.39
N LYS A 45 -31.28 -4.39 16.51
CA LYS A 45 -31.91 -3.08 16.78
C LYS A 45 -30.92 -1.96 17.11
N SER A 46 -29.64 -2.10 16.75
CA SER A 46 -28.66 -1.02 16.91
C SER A 46 -29.09 0.23 16.15
N THR A 47 -28.84 1.40 16.74
CA THR A 47 -28.79 2.64 15.97
C THR A 47 -27.48 2.69 15.20
N VAL A 48 -27.52 2.91 13.89
CA VAL A 48 -26.33 2.94 13.03
C VAL A 48 -26.19 4.31 12.41
N PHE A 49 -25.12 5.01 12.77
CA PHE A 49 -24.79 6.31 12.20
C PHE A 49 -23.86 6.14 11.01
N PHE A 50 -24.22 6.77 9.90
CA PHE A 50 -23.34 6.95 8.74
C PHE A 50 -22.94 8.41 8.62
N ASN A 51 -21.68 8.69 8.28
CA ASN A 51 -21.25 10.06 8.01
C ASN A 51 -21.75 10.58 6.65
N SER A 52 -21.99 9.69 5.69
CA SER A 52 -22.62 9.98 4.40
C SER A 52 -23.43 8.77 3.93
N TRP A 53 -24.39 9.01 3.01
CA TRP A 53 -25.28 7.97 2.49
C TRP A 53 -25.23 7.92 0.96
N PRO A 54 -24.20 7.29 0.37
CA PRO A 54 -24.05 7.18 -1.09
C PRO A 54 -24.98 6.13 -1.73
N PHE A 55 -26.05 5.70 -1.04
CA PHE A 55 -26.90 4.59 -1.45
C PHE A 55 -28.25 5.08 -1.95
N ALA A 56 -28.75 4.46 -3.03
CA ALA A 56 -30.08 4.78 -3.56
C ALA A 56 -31.21 4.21 -2.67
N ILE A 57 -30.97 3.06 -2.02
CA ILE A 57 -31.91 2.48 -1.08
C ILE A 57 -32.09 3.41 0.12
N GLN A 58 -33.35 3.60 0.53
CA GLN A 58 -33.66 4.47 1.65
C GLN A 58 -33.32 3.77 2.97
N PRO A 59 -32.78 4.50 3.98
CA PRO A 59 -32.47 3.94 5.30
C PRO A 59 -33.62 3.15 5.94
N ASN A 60 -34.86 3.60 5.75
CA ASN A 60 -36.05 2.99 6.35
C ASN A 60 -36.38 1.59 5.79
N ASN A 61 -35.69 1.13 4.75
CA ASN A 61 -35.87 -0.23 4.22
C ASN A 61 -35.23 -1.31 5.09
N PHE A 62 -34.42 -0.93 6.10
CA PHE A 62 -33.77 -1.85 7.03
C PHE A 62 -34.45 -1.77 8.40
N ASP A 63 -35.66 -2.31 8.53
CA ASP A 63 -36.51 -2.21 9.73
C ASP A 63 -35.92 -2.84 11.01
N PHE A 64 -34.91 -3.68 10.87
CA PHE A 64 -34.20 -4.35 11.95
C PHE A 64 -33.03 -3.53 12.55
N LEU A 65 -32.65 -2.40 11.94
CA LEU A 65 -31.68 -1.42 12.49
C LEU A 65 -32.23 0.01 12.36
N ASN A 66 -31.81 0.91 13.25
CA ASN A 66 -32.19 2.33 13.18
C ASN A 66 -31.09 3.15 12.50
N ILE A 67 -31.14 3.27 11.17
CA ILE A 67 -30.11 3.96 10.39
C ILE A 67 -30.33 5.48 10.42
N GLN A 68 -29.29 6.23 10.79
CA GLN A 68 -29.27 7.69 10.84
C GLN A 68 -28.04 8.25 10.12
N ILE A 69 -28.17 9.46 9.57
CA ILE A 69 -27.10 10.10 8.78
C ILE A 69 -26.64 11.35 9.52
N LEU A 70 -25.36 11.39 9.91
CA LEU A 70 -24.70 12.51 10.58
C LEU A 70 -23.63 13.07 9.65
N LYS A 71 -23.96 14.09 8.86
CA LYS A 71 -23.07 14.62 7.81
C LYS A 71 -21.82 15.30 8.36
N TYR A 72 -20.69 14.58 8.35
CA TYR A 72 -19.38 15.07 8.75
C TYR A 72 -18.29 14.49 7.84
N SER A 73 -17.34 15.33 7.41
CA SER A 73 -16.21 14.92 6.56
C SER A 73 -14.99 14.50 7.37
N SER A 74 -14.85 14.99 8.61
CA SER A 74 -13.81 14.59 9.54
C SER A 74 -14.22 13.36 10.34
N GLU A 75 -13.32 12.38 10.43
CA GLU A 75 -13.50 11.16 11.22
C GLU A 75 -13.74 11.50 12.70
N ILE A 76 -12.91 12.36 13.27
CA ILE A 76 -12.95 12.69 14.70
C ILE A 76 -14.21 13.49 15.04
N GLU A 77 -14.59 14.46 14.20
CA GLU A 77 -15.85 15.20 14.38
C GLU A 77 -17.05 14.26 14.34
N PHE A 78 -17.07 13.33 13.39
CA PHE A 78 -18.13 12.33 13.27
C PHE A 78 -18.22 11.46 14.54
N LEU A 79 -17.10 10.92 15.04
CA LEU A 79 -17.06 10.08 16.24
C LEU A 79 -17.53 10.82 17.50
N LYS A 80 -17.14 12.09 17.67
CA LYS A 80 -17.62 12.94 18.76
C LYS A 80 -19.13 13.13 18.70
N LYS A 81 -19.68 13.35 17.50
CA LYS A 81 -21.11 13.53 17.30
C LYS A 81 -21.91 12.25 17.51
N VAL A 82 -21.33 11.08 17.22
CA VAL A 82 -21.89 9.79 17.63
C VAL A 82 -21.88 9.67 19.17
N SER A 83 -20.79 10.05 19.82
CA SER A 83 -20.63 9.99 21.28
C SER A 83 -21.64 10.84 22.04
N GLU A 84 -22.02 11.99 21.50
CA GLU A 84 -23.10 12.84 22.02
C GLU A 84 -24.50 12.18 21.98
N LYS A 85 -24.70 11.20 21.08
CA LYS A 85 -25.97 10.48 20.90
C LYS A 85 -26.08 9.20 21.71
N LEU A 86 -25.00 8.75 22.35
CA LEU A 86 -24.98 7.56 23.18
C LEU A 86 -25.87 7.74 24.43
N PRO A 87 -26.55 6.67 24.90
CA PRO A 87 -27.42 6.72 26.08
C PRO A 87 -26.61 7.14 27.30
N LYS A 88 -27.22 7.80 28.29
CA LYS A 88 -26.50 8.19 29.52
C LYS A 88 -25.80 6.98 30.16
N SER A 89 -24.64 7.23 30.76
CA SER A 89 -23.92 6.24 31.56
C SER A 89 -24.88 5.57 32.55
N ARG A 90 -24.82 4.24 32.60
CA ARG A 90 -25.63 3.38 33.48
C ARG A 90 -25.02 3.28 34.87
N THR A 91 -23.77 3.68 35.03
CA THR A 91 -23.00 3.59 36.28
C THR A 91 -23.40 4.70 37.25
N GLY A 92 -23.79 5.87 36.70
CA GLY A 92 -24.01 7.09 37.47
C GLY A 92 -22.72 7.69 38.03
N ASP A 93 -21.57 7.12 37.68
CA ASP A 93 -20.25 7.58 38.10
C ASP A 93 -19.84 8.79 37.24
N PRO A 94 -19.51 9.95 37.83
CA PRO A 94 -19.05 11.11 37.06
C PRO A 94 -17.66 10.89 36.45
N ASP A 95 -16.85 9.99 37.03
CA ASP A 95 -15.49 9.70 36.62
C ASP A 95 -15.40 8.47 35.70
N TRP A 96 -16.53 7.78 35.46
CA TRP A 96 -16.59 6.60 34.61
C TRP A 96 -17.89 6.45 33.77
N ASP A 97 -17.75 6.40 32.45
CA ASP A 97 -18.81 6.23 31.44
C ASP A 97 -18.68 4.89 30.71
N ASP A 98 -19.66 4.02 30.91
CA ASP A 98 -19.70 2.67 30.35
C ASP A 98 -20.26 2.59 28.91
N ALA A 99 -20.58 3.73 28.29
CA ALA A 99 -21.17 3.74 26.96
C ALA A 99 -20.10 3.57 25.88
N SER A 100 -20.26 2.50 25.09
CA SER A 100 -19.42 2.21 23.94
C SER A 100 -20.25 1.99 22.67
N PHE A 101 -19.59 2.00 21.52
CA PHE A 101 -20.18 1.76 20.21
C PHE A 101 -19.22 1.01 19.28
N PHE A 102 -19.80 0.26 18.34
CA PHE A 102 -19.03 -0.36 17.25
C PHE A 102 -18.63 0.70 16.23
N TYR A 103 -17.44 0.56 15.65
CA TYR A 103 -16.89 1.49 14.69
C TYR A 103 -16.32 0.75 13.48
N PHE A 104 -16.70 1.24 12.29
CA PHE A 104 -16.20 0.78 11.00
C PHE A 104 -15.73 1.96 10.15
N THR A 105 -14.64 1.75 9.42
CA THR A 105 -14.02 2.74 8.51
C THR A 105 -14.35 2.46 7.04
N GLY A 106 -15.49 1.80 6.81
CA GLY A 106 -15.95 1.31 5.51
C GLY A 106 -17.13 0.35 5.66
N LEU A 107 -17.50 -0.35 4.60
CA LEU A 107 -18.48 -1.44 4.67
C LEU A 107 -17.80 -2.74 5.08
N PHE A 108 -18.56 -3.73 5.54
CA PHE A 108 -18.02 -4.95 6.15
C PHE A 108 -18.86 -6.18 5.76
N PRO A 109 -18.97 -6.49 4.46
CA PRO A 109 -19.80 -7.59 3.97
C PRO A 109 -19.27 -8.97 4.39
N CYS A 110 -18.01 -9.07 4.83
CA CYS A 110 -17.38 -10.29 5.32
C CYS A 110 -17.18 -10.29 6.84
N LEU A 111 -17.97 -9.50 7.58
CA LEU A 111 -17.97 -9.50 9.04
C LEU A 111 -18.17 -10.91 9.60
N ASP A 112 -17.27 -11.34 10.49
CA ASP A 112 -17.40 -12.56 11.27
C ASP A 112 -18.21 -12.25 12.54
N GLU A 113 -19.44 -12.74 12.55
CA GLU A 113 -20.41 -12.47 13.61
C GLU A 113 -19.97 -13.05 14.96
N SER A 114 -19.34 -14.23 14.94
CA SER A 114 -18.93 -14.93 16.16
C SER A 114 -17.75 -14.23 16.82
N LEU A 115 -16.74 -13.85 16.03
CA LEU A 115 -15.58 -13.12 16.54
C LEU A 115 -15.94 -11.69 16.95
N SER A 116 -16.86 -11.05 16.24
CA SER A 116 -17.37 -9.72 16.65
C SER A 116 -18.06 -9.78 18.01
N LEU A 117 -18.83 -10.83 18.27
CA LEU A 117 -19.47 -11.05 19.58
C LEU A 117 -18.44 -11.37 20.67
N GLU A 118 -17.42 -12.18 20.37
CA GLU A 118 -16.33 -12.47 21.31
C GLU A 118 -15.56 -11.20 21.69
N LEU A 119 -15.15 -10.39 20.71
CA LEU A 119 -14.48 -9.11 20.95
C LEU A 119 -15.33 -8.19 21.83
N TYR A 120 -16.63 -8.10 21.54
CA TYR A 120 -17.56 -7.31 22.34
C TYR A 120 -17.69 -7.84 23.77
N GLN A 121 -17.76 -9.15 23.97
CA GLN A 121 -17.76 -9.73 25.33
C GLN A 121 -16.48 -9.42 26.10
N ARG A 122 -15.32 -9.39 25.43
CA ARG A 122 -14.04 -9.03 26.05
C ARG A 122 -13.99 -7.55 26.41
N HIS A 123 -14.41 -6.68 25.50
CA HIS A 123 -14.54 -5.24 25.76
C HIS A 123 -15.41 -4.96 26.99
N ASP A 124 -16.58 -5.60 27.09
CA ASP A 124 -17.49 -5.47 28.23
C ASP A 124 -16.90 -6.07 29.52
N ARG A 125 -16.21 -7.21 29.43
CA ARG A 125 -15.61 -7.88 30.60
C ARG A 125 -14.46 -7.08 31.20
N TYR A 126 -13.62 -6.49 30.36
CA TYR A 126 -12.42 -5.77 30.78
C TYR A 126 -12.62 -4.26 30.86
N LEU A 127 -13.84 -3.77 30.57
CA LEU A 127 -14.21 -2.36 30.61
C LEU A 127 -13.25 -1.48 29.78
N SER A 128 -12.83 -2.01 28.63
CA SER A 128 -11.84 -1.35 27.78
C SER A 128 -12.41 -0.06 27.19
N GLN A 129 -11.56 0.94 27.05
CA GLN A 129 -11.89 2.20 26.40
C GLN A 129 -11.76 2.10 24.88
N TYR A 130 -10.92 1.17 24.39
CA TYR A 130 -10.74 0.88 22.97
C TYR A 130 -10.49 -0.61 22.76
N SER A 131 -11.11 -1.21 21.74
CA SER A 131 -10.83 -2.58 21.34
C SER A 131 -10.65 -2.69 19.83
N TYR A 132 -9.58 -3.36 19.41
CA TYR A 132 -9.29 -3.61 18.00
C TYR A 132 -8.55 -4.93 17.85
N SER A 133 -8.44 -5.39 16.61
CA SER A 133 -7.62 -6.55 16.29
C SER A 133 -6.31 -6.10 15.64
N GLU A 134 -5.19 -6.72 16.04
CA GLU A 134 -3.91 -6.51 15.36
C GLU A 134 -3.72 -7.43 14.14
N ASN A 135 -4.23 -8.67 14.19
CA ASN A 135 -3.91 -9.70 13.19
C ASN A 135 -5.06 -10.12 12.25
N LEU A 136 -6.31 -9.75 12.58
CA LEU A 136 -7.43 -9.87 11.65
C LEU A 136 -7.46 -8.66 10.71
N PRO A 137 -7.74 -8.89 9.42
CA PRO A 137 -7.97 -7.83 8.44
C PRO A 137 -9.11 -6.87 8.82
N PRO A 138 -9.01 -5.57 8.46
CA PRO A 138 -10.13 -4.64 8.58
C PRO A 138 -11.38 -5.18 7.86
N GLY A 139 -12.56 -4.99 8.48
CA GLY A 139 -13.85 -5.45 7.95
C GLY A 139 -14.27 -6.86 8.40
N ILE A 140 -13.42 -7.61 9.12
CA ILE A 140 -13.77 -8.91 9.72
C ILE A 140 -14.42 -8.75 11.11
N VAL A 141 -13.91 -7.83 11.93
CA VAL A 141 -14.47 -7.49 13.25
C VAL A 141 -14.59 -5.96 13.38
N PRO A 142 -15.51 -5.45 14.22
CA PRO A 142 -15.57 -4.02 14.52
C PRO A 142 -14.35 -3.58 15.34
N THR A 143 -14.03 -2.29 15.25
CA THR A 143 -13.35 -1.61 16.35
C THR A 143 -14.41 -1.20 17.38
N ILE A 144 -14.13 -1.20 18.68
CA ILE A 144 -15.07 -0.75 19.71
C ILE A 144 -14.47 0.44 20.46
N LEU A 145 -15.21 1.55 20.51
CA LEU A 145 -14.79 2.79 21.17
C LEU A 145 -15.74 3.10 22.33
N SER A 146 -15.19 3.52 23.46
CA SER A 146 -15.93 4.16 24.54
C SER A 146 -16.19 5.65 24.26
N ARG A 147 -17.21 6.21 24.92
CA ARG A 147 -17.44 7.67 24.93
C ARG A 147 -16.25 8.39 25.55
N GLU A 148 -15.66 7.84 26.61
CA GLU A 148 -14.50 8.42 27.29
C GLU A 148 -13.32 8.61 26.36
N PHE A 149 -12.92 7.54 25.67
CA PHE A 149 -11.85 7.60 24.67
C PHE A 149 -12.13 8.68 23.63
N THR A 150 -13.34 8.67 23.07
CA THR A 150 -13.73 9.60 22.00
C THR A 150 -13.72 11.06 22.45
N ASN A 151 -14.16 11.33 23.68
CA ASN A 151 -14.16 12.67 24.28
C ASN A 151 -12.73 13.15 24.60
N ALA A 152 -11.82 12.23 24.92
CA ALA A 152 -10.42 12.55 25.20
C ALA A 152 -9.61 12.92 23.95
N ILE A 153 -10.08 12.59 22.73
CA ILE A 153 -9.39 12.97 21.49
C ILE A 153 -9.47 14.50 21.31
N PRO A 154 -8.33 15.20 21.14
CA PRO A 154 -8.35 16.64 20.86
C PRO A 154 -9.07 16.95 19.54
N GLU A 155 -9.72 18.11 19.43
CA GLU A 155 -10.36 18.53 18.16
C GLU A 155 -9.34 18.89 17.07
N SER A 156 -8.12 19.25 17.47
CA SER A 156 -7.08 19.76 16.58
C SER A 156 -6.27 18.68 15.84
N ILE A 157 -6.51 17.40 16.11
CA ILE A 157 -5.71 16.34 15.48
C ILE A 157 -6.09 16.17 14.00
N GLN A 158 -5.10 15.83 13.17
CA GLN A 158 -5.29 15.54 11.74
C GLN A 158 -5.09 14.06 11.40
N THR A 159 -5.04 13.18 12.40
CA THR A 159 -4.85 11.73 12.23
C THR A 159 -6.14 10.96 12.53
N SER A 160 -6.17 9.65 12.22
CA SER A 160 -7.31 8.80 12.57
C SER A 160 -7.40 8.55 14.09
N ALA A 161 -8.55 8.04 14.54
CA ALA A 161 -8.71 7.63 15.93
C ALA A 161 -7.75 6.49 16.31
N GLN A 162 -7.47 5.57 15.39
CA GLN A 162 -6.49 4.50 15.58
C GLN A 162 -5.07 5.05 15.74
N ASP A 163 -4.65 5.98 14.87
CA ASP A 163 -3.30 6.58 14.94
C ASP A 163 -3.11 7.36 16.25
N TYR A 164 -4.15 8.06 16.70
CA TYR A 164 -4.15 8.74 17.99
C TYR A 164 -3.99 7.76 19.15
N LEU A 165 -4.74 6.65 19.13
CA LEU A 165 -4.60 5.59 20.13
C LEU A 165 -3.18 5.02 20.15
N LEU A 166 -2.63 4.64 18.99
CA LEU A 166 -1.31 4.00 18.91
C LEU A 166 -0.19 4.88 19.50
N LYS A 167 -0.32 6.21 19.36
CA LYS A 167 0.62 7.18 19.96
C LYS A 167 0.41 7.39 21.46
N ASN A 168 -0.75 7.03 21.99
CA ASN A 168 -1.19 7.28 23.37
C ASN A 168 -1.63 6.01 24.09
N ILE A 169 -1.21 4.83 23.63
CA ILE A 169 -1.81 3.54 24.05
C ILE A 169 -1.69 3.31 25.55
N ASN A 170 -0.64 3.83 26.20
CA ASN A 170 -0.40 3.72 27.63
C ASN A 170 -1.36 4.57 28.50
N HIS A 171 -2.18 5.43 27.89
CA HIS A 171 -3.15 6.27 28.58
C HIS A 171 -4.57 5.70 28.58
N TYR A 172 -4.78 4.54 27.94
CA TYR A 172 -6.11 3.96 27.75
C TYR A 172 -6.13 2.48 28.12
N ASP A 173 -7.27 2.02 28.62
CA ASP A 173 -7.51 0.58 28.77
C ASP A 173 -7.86 -0.02 27.41
N VAL A 174 -6.95 -0.83 26.86
CA VAL A 174 -7.05 -1.35 25.49
C VAL A 174 -7.14 -2.87 25.47
N GLU A 175 -8.14 -3.37 24.74
CA GLU A 175 -8.25 -4.79 24.41
C GLU A 175 -7.71 -5.02 23.00
N ILE A 176 -6.55 -5.67 22.91
CA ILE A 176 -5.95 -6.09 21.63
C ILE A 176 -6.37 -7.52 21.36
N PHE A 177 -7.27 -7.67 20.38
CA PHE A 177 -7.86 -8.94 20.00
C PHE A 177 -6.97 -9.69 19.03
N TYR A 178 -6.70 -10.96 19.33
CA TYR A 178 -5.98 -11.86 18.45
C TYR A 178 -6.75 -13.16 18.26
N HIS A 179 -6.76 -13.65 17.02
CA HIS A 179 -7.34 -14.95 16.69
C HIS A 179 -6.50 -15.64 15.61
N SER A 180 -6.30 -16.95 15.70
CA SER A 180 -5.60 -17.71 14.65
C SER A 180 -6.52 -18.01 13.45
N PRO A 181 -5.99 -18.11 12.21
CA PRO A 181 -4.60 -17.97 11.79
C PRO A 181 -4.11 -16.51 11.83
N ASP A 182 -2.79 -16.25 11.88
CA ASP A 182 -2.27 -14.89 11.72
C ASP A 182 -2.19 -14.50 10.24
N LEU A 183 -2.91 -13.45 9.84
CA LEU A 183 -2.97 -12.98 8.45
C LEU A 183 -2.32 -11.61 8.23
N ARG A 184 -1.51 -11.12 9.17
CA ARG A 184 -0.78 -9.84 9.01
C ARG A 184 0.09 -9.85 7.76
N GLN A 185 0.77 -10.97 7.48
CA GLN A 185 1.57 -11.12 6.27
C GLN A 185 0.73 -10.98 5.00
N TYR A 186 -0.58 -11.24 5.01
CA TYR A 186 -1.40 -11.14 3.80
C TYR A 186 -1.87 -9.71 3.51
N ARG A 187 -1.80 -8.80 4.50
CA ARG A 187 -2.27 -7.41 4.40
C ARG A 187 -3.62 -7.29 3.69
N LEU A 188 -4.56 -8.17 4.04
CA LEU A 188 -5.91 -8.17 3.48
C LEU A 188 -6.70 -7.00 4.03
N ASP A 189 -7.71 -6.57 3.27
CA ASP A 189 -8.64 -5.53 3.68
C ASP A 189 -10.03 -5.84 3.11
N PHE A 190 -11.00 -6.09 3.98
CA PHE A 190 -12.39 -6.39 3.64
C PHE A 190 -13.31 -5.17 3.85
N SER A 191 -12.74 -3.98 4.11
CA SER A 191 -13.48 -2.77 4.47
C SER A 191 -13.97 -1.90 3.29
N LEU A 192 -13.66 -2.31 2.05
CA LEU A 192 -14.01 -1.59 0.82
C LEU A 192 -13.43 -0.16 0.68
N LYS A 193 -12.36 0.17 1.42
CA LYS A 193 -11.72 1.50 1.42
C LYS A 193 -11.06 1.91 0.10
N ASN A 194 -10.65 0.92 -0.70
CA ASN A 194 -9.94 1.10 -1.96
C ASN A 194 -10.40 0.05 -2.99
N LYS A 195 -10.07 0.24 -4.27
CA LYS A 195 -10.53 -0.70 -5.32
C LYS A 195 -9.97 -2.10 -5.12
N ARG A 196 -8.75 -2.22 -4.57
CA ARG A 196 -8.16 -3.52 -4.24
C ARG A 196 -8.97 -4.29 -3.19
N SER A 197 -9.39 -3.65 -2.11
CA SER A 197 -10.25 -4.24 -1.07
C SER A 197 -11.63 -4.64 -1.63
N LEU A 198 -12.19 -3.84 -2.54
CA LEU A 198 -13.42 -4.18 -3.25
C LEU A 198 -13.25 -5.42 -4.13
N ASN A 199 -12.16 -5.49 -4.90
CA ASN A 199 -11.89 -6.63 -5.78
C ASN A 199 -11.58 -7.92 -4.99
N LEU A 200 -10.92 -7.79 -3.83
CA LEU A 200 -10.75 -8.90 -2.88
C LEU A 200 -12.11 -9.42 -2.42
N VAL A 201 -12.97 -8.55 -1.87
CA VAL A 201 -14.31 -8.91 -1.39
C VAL A 201 -15.16 -9.53 -2.51
N ARG A 202 -15.14 -8.97 -3.72
CA ARG A 202 -15.82 -9.56 -4.90
C ARG A 202 -15.37 -10.99 -5.16
N GLY A 203 -14.08 -11.28 -5.02
CA GLY A 203 -13.55 -12.64 -5.17
C GLY A 203 -14.14 -13.61 -4.15
N PHE A 204 -14.22 -13.20 -2.88
CA PHE A 204 -14.82 -14.01 -1.81
C PHE A 204 -16.33 -14.21 -2.00
N LEU A 205 -17.06 -13.13 -2.30
CA LEU A 205 -18.52 -13.16 -2.47
C LEU A 205 -18.98 -13.92 -3.71
N LYS A 206 -18.12 -14.08 -4.73
CA LYS A 206 -18.39 -15.00 -5.85
C LYS A 206 -18.52 -16.45 -5.41
N SER A 207 -17.85 -16.85 -4.32
CA SER A 207 -17.90 -18.21 -3.81
C SER A 207 -19.04 -18.43 -2.83
N LYS A 208 -19.18 -17.54 -1.83
CA LYS A 208 -20.25 -17.57 -0.83
C LYS A 208 -20.33 -16.23 -0.09
N GLU A 209 -21.46 -15.97 0.57
CA GLU A 209 -21.69 -14.75 1.35
C GLU A 209 -21.32 -14.91 2.83
N GLU A 210 -21.49 -16.12 3.37
CA GLU A 210 -21.23 -16.41 4.79
C GLU A 210 -19.81 -16.95 4.99
N TRP A 211 -18.95 -16.10 5.56
CA TRP A 211 -17.55 -16.38 5.84
C TRP A 211 -17.27 -16.36 7.33
N SER A 212 -16.53 -17.37 7.80
CA SER A 212 -15.80 -17.28 9.06
C SER A 212 -14.34 -16.93 8.79
N TYR A 213 -13.70 -16.24 9.72
CA TYR A 213 -12.28 -15.85 9.63
C TYR A 213 -11.37 -17.06 9.42
N SER A 214 -11.67 -18.17 10.11
CA SER A 214 -10.88 -19.41 10.03
C SER A 214 -10.83 -20.03 8.64
N GLU A 215 -11.81 -19.74 7.78
CA GLU A 215 -11.89 -20.26 6.40
C GLU A 215 -11.09 -19.42 5.40
N ILE A 216 -10.74 -18.17 5.74
CA ILE A 216 -10.11 -17.23 4.81
C ILE A 216 -8.78 -17.77 4.30
N HIS A 217 -7.89 -18.19 5.21
CA HIS A 217 -6.55 -18.64 4.85
C HIS A 217 -6.54 -19.91 3.99
N PRO A 218 -7.18 -21.03 4.40
CA PRO A 218 -7.22 -22.24 3.56
C PRO A 218 -7.91 -22.02 2.21
N TRP A 219 -8.82 -21.05 2.12
CA TRP A 219 -9.48 -20.73 0.87
C TRP A 219 -8.59 -19.90 -0.07
N ILE A 220 -7.81 -18.94 0.44
CA ILE A 220 -6.84 -18.18 -0.37
C ILE A 220 -5.76 -19.12 -0.93
N GLU A 221 -5.26 -20.09 -0.16
CA GLU A 221 -4.29 -21.09 -0.63
C GLU A 221 -4.78 -21.87 -1.87
N LYS A 222 -6.10 -22.13 -1.91
CA LYS A 222 -6.76 -22.84 -3.02
C LYS A 222 -7.16 -21.92 -4.18
N ASN A 223 -7.39 -20.64 -3.91
CA ASN A 223 -7.85 -19.62 -4.87
C ASN A 223 -6.90 -18.40 -4.89
N PRO A 224 -5.60 -18.60 -5.21
CA PRO A 224 -4.58 -17.54 -5.15
C PRO A 224 -4.89 -16.34 -6.04
N GLU A 225 -5.66 -16.51 -7.11
CA GLU A 225 -6.08 -15.44 -8.03
C GLU A 225 -6.94 -14.37 -7.35
N VAL A 226 -7.62 -14.70 -6.26
CA VAL A 226 -8.41 -13.73 -5.49
C VAL A 226 -7.53 -12.81 -4.65
N PHE A 227 -6.34 -13.28 -4.27
CA PHE A 227 -5.34 -12.45 -3.59
C PHE A 227 -4.44 -11.70 -4.60
N ARG A 228 -4.15 -12.34 -5.74
CA ARG A 228 -3.35 -11.81 -6.86
C ARG A 228 -4.20 -11.06 -7.89
N THR A 229 -4.96 -10.07 -7.42
CA THR A 229 -5.99 -9.37 -8.22
C THR A 229 -5.45 -8.52 -9.37
N GLY A 230 -4.17 -8.15 -9.35
CA GLY A 230 -3.51 -7.30 -10.35
C GLY A 230 -2.21 -6.71 -9.79
N PRO A 231 -1.29 -6.24 -10.64
CA PRO A 231 -0.08 -5.60 -10.16
C PRO A 231 -0.44 -4.25 -9.54
N SER A 232 0.17 -3.95 -8.40
CA SER A 232 0.08 -2.63 -7.74
C SER A 232 1.35 -1.80 -7.92
N TYR A 233 2.46 -2.41 -8.36
CA TYR A 233 3.71 -1.73 -8.61
C TYR A 233 4.27 -2.14 -9.99
N LEU A 234 4.38 -1.17 -10.88
CA LEU A 234 4.91 -1.36 -12.23
C LEU A 234 6.31 -0.75 -12.27
N GLU A 235 7.34 -1.59 -12.17
CA GLU A 235 8.72 -1.16 -12.35
C GLU A 235 9.11 -1.27 -13.82
N LEU A 236 9.41 -0.13 -14.42
CA LEU A 236 9.69 -0.01 -15.84
C LEU A 236 11.15 0.39 -16.03
N GLU A 237 11.93 -0.48 -16.65
CA GLU A 237 13.24 -0.14 -17.18
C GLU A 237 13.05 0.67 -18.46
N VAL A 238 12.66 1.95 -18.31
CA VAL A 238 12.35 2.82 -19.45
C VAL A 238 13.55 3.01 -20.37
N PHE A 239 14.76 2.93 -19.85
CA PHE A 239 16.01 2.97 -20.59
C PHE A 239 17.01 1.98 -19.99
N ARG A 240 17.67 1.17 -20.84
CA ARG A 240 18.76 0.29 -20.43
C ARG A 240 20.11 0.93 -20.73
N GLY A 241 20.93 1.09 -19.70
CA GLY A 241 22.27 1.66 -19.80
C GLY A 241 22.49 2.76 -18.77
N CYS A 242 23.74 2.96 -18.39
CA CYS A 242 24.14 3.99 -17.43
C CYS A 242 25.61 4.33 -17.66
N ASP A 243 25.97 5.61 -17.52
CA ASP A 243 27.37 6.04 -17.63
C ASP A 243 28.17 5.73 -16.36
N LEU A 244 27.52 5.44 -15.25
CA LEU A 244 28.19 5.02 -14.01
C LEU A 244 28.51 3.52 -14.05
N SER A 245 29.40 3.11 -13.16
CA SER A 245 29.83 1.71 -13.01
C SER A 245 29.80 1.32 -11.53
N CYS A 246 28.64 1.50 -10.90
CA CYS A 246 28.52 1.34 -9.46
C CYS A 246 28.87 -0.09 -9.04
N SER A 247 29.73 -0.22 -8.02
CA SER A 247 30.22 -1.51 -7.50
C SER A 247 29.14 -2.40 -6.87
N PHE A 248 27.94 -1.85 -6.69
CA PHE A 248 26.75 -2.49 -6.12
C PHE A 248 25.60 -2.64 -7.14
N CYS A 249 25.86 -2.41 -8.43
CA CYS A 249 24.84 -2.50 -9.48
C CYS A 249 24.89 -3.86 -10.20
N PRO A 250 23.76 -4.59 -10.32
CA PRO A 250 23.74 -5.90 -10.98
C PRO A 250 24.05 -5.84 -12.47
N ARG A 251 23.90 -4.66 -13.11
CA ARG A 251 24.32 -4.45 -14.51
C ARG A 251 25.82 -4.71 -14.71
N GLN A 252 26.65 -4.54 -13.67
CA GLN A 252 28.09 -4.84 -13.75
C GLN A 252 28.39 -6.35 -13.77
N PHE A 253 27.40 -7.19 -13.48
CA PHE A 253 27.53 -8.65 -13.39
C PHE A 253 26.73 -9.39 -14.47
N ASN A 254 26.03 -8.66 -15.33
CA ASN A 254 25.23 -9.18 -16.44
C ASN A 254 25.78 -8.68 -17.78
N SER A 255 25.34 -9.30 -18.88
CA SER A 255 25.64 -8.76 -20.21
C SER A 255 25.01 -7.38 -20.41
N ASN A 256 25.77 -6.49 -21.04
CA ASN A 256 25.35 -5.14 -21.44
C ASN A 256 24.89 -5.08 -22.91
N ASP A 257 24.67 -6.22 -23.57
CA ASP A 257 24.22 -6.29 -24.97
C ASP A 257 22.86 -5.61 -25.22
N GLN A 258 22.09 -5.36 -24.16
CA GLN A 258 20.79 -4.70 -24.21
C GLN A 258 20.88 -3.18 -24.00
N ASP A 259 22.07 -2.64 -23.73
CA ASP A 259 22.23 -1.19 -23.54
C ASP A 259 21.80 -0.39 -24.77
N GLY A 260 21.22 0.78 -24.53
CA GLY A 260 20.66 1.65 -25.56
C GLY A 260 19.24 1.27 -25.98
N LYS A 261 18.67 0.16 -25.47
CA LYS A 261 17.23 -0.12 -25.61
C LYS A 261 16.40 0.75 -24.69
N PHE A 262 15.19 1.05 -25.12
CA PHE A 262 14.27 1.90 -24.38
C PHE A 262 12.80 1.68 -24.77
N LEU A 263 11.89 2.03 -23.85
CA LEU A 263 10.45 1.97 -24.03
C LEU A 263 9.92 3.30 -24.61
N SER A 264 9.13 3.25 -25.68
CA SER A 264 8.55 4.47 -26.26
C SER A 264 7.38 5.03 -25.42
N PRO A 265 7.06 6.33 -25.55
CA PRO A 265 5.86 6.91 -24.93
C PRO A 265 4.57 6.19 -25.32
N GLU A 266 4.44 5.71 -26.57
CA GLU A 266 3.26 4.98 -27.05
C GLU A 266 3.14 3.59 -26.40
N PHE A 267 4.28 2.94 -26.13
CA PHE A 267 4.31 1.70 -25.37
C PHE A 267 3.78 1.92 -23.95
N LEU A 268 4.28 2.96 -23.27
CA LEU A 268 3.85 3.32 -21.92
C LEU A 268 2.35 3.61 -21.89
N GLU A 269 1.83 4.42 -22.82
CA GLU A 269 0.40 4.72 -22.91
C GLU A 269 -0.44 3.43 -23.07
N SER A 270 0.00 2.52 -23.94
CA SER A 270 -0.67 1.23 -24.13
C SER A 270 -0.68 0.38 -22.86
N LEU A 271 0.45 0.31 -22.15
CA LEU A 271 0.58 -0.45 -20.91
C LEU A 271 -0.35 0.09 -19.82
N LEU A 272 -0.35 1.42 -19.60
CA LEU A 272 -1.17 2.05 -18.57
C LEU A 272 -2.67 1.91 -18.86
N ARG A 273 -3.07 2.06 -20.14
CA ARG A 273 -4.46 1.78 -20.55
C ARG A 273 -4.85 0.33 -20.23
N GLN A 274 -4.01 -0.64 -20.61
CA GLN A 274 -4.28 -2.06 -20.35
C GLN A 274 -4.34 -2.37 -18.84
N GLN A 275 -3.50 -1.73 -18.02
CA GLN A 275 -3.51 -1.87 -16.56
C GLN A 275 -4.87 -1.47 -15.97
N GLU A 276 -5.39 -0.33 -16.39
CA GLU A 276 -6.66 0.20 -15.89
C GLU A 276 -7.86 -0.60 -16.36
N GLU A 277 -7.89 -0.96 -17.65
CA GLU A 277 -8.94 -1.79 -18.26
C GLU A 277 -9.00 -3.21 -17.67
N SER A 278 -7.85 -3.79 -17.34
CA SER A 278 -7.76 -5.20 -16.93
C SER A 278 -8.01 -5.43 -15.44
N PHE A 279 -7.55 -4.52 -14.58
CA PHE A 279 -7.50 -4.76 -13.12
C PHE A 279 -8.31 -3.77 -12.30
N SER A 280 -8.50 -2.54 -12.79
CA SER A 280 -9.21 -1.47 -12.09
C SER A 280 -8.77 -1.25 -10.62
N ASN A 281 -7.52 -1.59 -10.30
CA ASN A 281 -6.89 -1.39 -8.99
C ASN A 281 -6.03 -0.13 -9.03
N GLU A 282 -5.84 0.51 -7.88
CA GLU A 282 -4.81 1.52 -7.74
C GLU A 282 -3.40 0.92 -7.93
N TYR A 283 -2.50 1.70 -8.53
CA TYR A 283 -1.12 1.27 -8.80
C TYR A 283 -0.14 2.44 -8.81
N THR A 284 1.14 2.09 -8.65
CA THR A 284 2.31 2.96 -8.72
C THR A 284 3.15 2.60 -9.93
N VAL A 285 3.71 3.60 -10.61
CA VAL A 285 4.67 3.41 -11.70
C VAL A 285 6.03 3.87 -11.22
N CYS A 286 7.06 3.06 -11.40
CA CYS A 286 8.44 3.44 -11.14
C CYS A 286 9.25 3.38 -12.44
N PHE A 287 9.88 4.50 -12.80
CA PHE A 287 10.95 4.52 -13.79
C PHE A 287 12.25 4.17 -13.06
N GLY A 288 12.64 2.90 -13.19
CA GLY A 288 13.75 2.30 -12.45
C GLY A 288 14.41 1.18 -13.25
N GLY A 289 14.64 0.04 -12.61
CA GLY A 289 15.33 -1.10 -13.24
C GLY A 289 16.85 -0.97 -13.22
N LEU A 290 17.52 -1.49 -14.27
CA LEU A 290 18.98 -1.61 -14.29
C LEU A 290 19.68 -0.53 -15.14
N GLY A 291 18.95 0.52 -15.55
CA GLY A 291 19.48 1.65 -16.31
C GLY A 291 19.24 3.01 -15.64
N GLU A 292 19.66 4.08 -16.30
CA GLU A 292 19.45 5.46 -15.89
C GLU A 292 18.30 6.08 -16.70
N PRO A 293 17.12 6.33 -16.10
CA PRO A 293 15.96 6.82 -16.84
C PRO A 293 16.19 8.19 -17.48
N LEU A 294 17.06 9.04 -16.91
CA LEU A 294 17.35 10.36 -17.47
C LEU A 294 18.15 10.34 -18.78
N LEU A 295 18.67 9.18 -19.21
CA LEU A 295 19.29 9.02 -20.52
C LEU A 295 18.26 8.76 -21.63
N HIS A 296 16.98 8.59 -21.29
CA HIS A 296 15.94 8.32 -22.27
C HIS A 296 15.74 9.51 -23.24
N PRO A 297 15.76 9.31 -24.57
CA PRO A 297 15.69 10.41 -25.54
C PRO A 297 14.36 11.19 -25.48
N ASN A 298 13.27 10.53 -25.05
CA ASN A 298 11.94 11.11 -24.89
C ASN A 298 11.46 11.11 -23.44
N PHE A 299 12.36 11.38 -22.49
CA PHE A 299 12.03 11.30 -21.06
C PHE A 299 10.88 12.24 -20.63
N LYS A 300 10.82 13.44 -21.23
CA LYS A 300 9.72 14.41 -21.00
C LYS A 300 8.37 13.82 -21.39
N GLU A 301 8.32 13.22 -22.57
CA GLU A 301 7.13 12.61 -23.13
C GLU A 301 6.68 11.42 -22.29
N LEU A 302 7.61 10.61 -21.75
CA LEU A 302 7.26 9.52 -20.82
C LEU A 302 6.58 10.04 -19.54
N ILE A 303 7.09 11.10 -18.92
CA ILE A 303 6.46 11.71 -17.75
C ILE A 303 5.07 12.23 -18.12
N LEU A 304 4.95 12.94 -19.25
CA LEU A 304 3.66 13.42 -19.73
C LEU A 304 2.67 12.29 -19.98
N THR A 305 3.11 11.19 -20.59
CA THR A 305 2.27 10.02 -20.83
C THR A 305 1.80 9.42 -19.52
N ALA A 306 2.70 9.16 -18.57
CA ALA A 306 2.34 8.62 -17.27
C ALA A 306 1.28 9.49 -16.56
N LEU A 307 1.46 10.80 -16.58
CA LEU A 307 0.55 11.75 -15.95
C LEU A 307 -0.79 11.92 -16.70
N LYS A 308 -0.77 11.99 -18.04
CA LYS A 308 -1.99 12.13 -18.87
C LYS A 308 -2.84 10.89 -18.90
N SER A 309 -2.21 9.71 -18.96
CA SER A 309 -2.89 8.43 -18.89
C SER A 309 -3.42 8.14 -17.48
N SER A 310 -3.10 8.97 -16.48
CA SER A 310 -3.59 8.74 -15.12
C SER A 310 -5.09 9.02 -15.02
N SER A 311 -5.88 7.95 -15.06
CA SER A 311 -7.13 7.93 -14.31
C SER A 311 -6.84 8.18 -12.83
N HIS A 312 -7.87 8.29 -11.99
CA HIS A 312 -7.71 8.33 -10.54
C HIS A 312 -7.03 7.05 -9.94
N LEU A 313 -6.66 6.05 -10.76
CA LEU A 313 -6.06 4.79 -10.33
C LEU A 313 -4.52 4.86 -10.20
N MET A 314 -3.81 5.53 -11.11
CA MET A 314 -2.36 5.75 -10.93
C MET A 314 -2.13 6.78 -9.81
N GLN A 315 -1.59 6.31 -8.68
CA GLN A 315 -1.41 7.12 -7.48
C GLN A 315 -0.11 7.93 -7.52
N GLU A 316 0.96 7.33 -8.04
CA GLU A 316 2.30 7.90 -7.96
C GLU A 316 3.19 7.45 -9.13
N LEU A 317 4.00 8.39 -9.62
CA LEU A 317 5.12 8.16 -10.51
C LEU A 317 6.42 8.36 -9.74
N MET A 318 7.16 7.28 -9.51
CA MET A 318 8.48 7.30 -8.92
C MET A 318 9.55 7.35 -10.02
N ILE A 319 10.57 8.17 -9.82
CA ILE A 319 11.75 8.26 -10.71
C ILE A 319 12.98 7.91 -9.89
N GLU A 320 13.52 6.71 -10.09
CA GLU A 320 14.77 6.25 -9.45
C GLU A 320 15.96 6.58 -10.35
N THR A 321 16.87 7.44 -9.88
CA THR A 321 17.96 7.98 -10.70
C THR A 321 19.24 8.16 -9.90
N ALA A 322 20.40 8.02 -10.56
CA ALA A 322 21.67 8.44 -10.00
C ALA A 322 21.92 9.95 -10.17
N PHE A 323 21.05 10.64 -10.90
CA PHE A 323 20.94 12.10 -11.02
C PHE A 323 22.22 12.86 -11.38
N TYR A 324 23.14 12.19 -12.10
CA TYR A 324 24.43 12.74 -12.50
C TYR A 324 24.40 13.49 -13.84
N THR A 325 23.34 13.33 -14.62
CA THR A 325 23.14 13.96 -15.94
C THR A 325 22.84 15.45 -15.79
N ASP A 326 22.77 16.22 -16.88
CA ASP A 326 22.39 17.63 -16.79
C ASP A 326 20.87 17.79 -16.70
N PRO A 327 20.31 18.26 -15.57
CA PRO A 327 18.87 18.26 -15.35
C PRO A 327 18.18 19.44 -16.03
N ASN A 328 18.92 20.43 -16.53
CA ASN A 328 18.34 21.64 -17.15
C ASN A 328 17.35 21.29 -18.27
N ILE A 329 17.66 20.25 -19.04
CA ILE A 329 16.77 19.75 -20.10
C ILE A 329 15.41 19.37 -19.52
N ILE A 330 15.34 18.73 -18.35
CA ILE A 330 14.09 18.26 -17.74
C ILE A 330 13.45 19.29 -16.81
N LEU A 331 14.23 20.13 -16.11
CA LEU A 331 13.74 21.06 -15.09
C LEU A 331 12.81 22.13 -15.64
N ASP A 332 13.11 22.69 -16.82
CA ASP A 332 12.23 23.67 -17.47
C ASP A 332 10.84 23.08 -17.74
N PHE A 333 10.81 21.80 -18.15
CA PHE A 333 9.57 21.06 -18.35
C PHE A 333 8.86 20.78 -17.02
N LEU A 334 9.59 20.35 -15.99
CA LEU A 334 8.99 20.06 -14.67
C LEU A 334 8.42 21.33 -14.03
N ASN A 335 9.05 22.49 -14.25
CA ASN A 335 8.59 23.78 -13.74
C ASN A 335 7.20 24.18 -14.25
N ILE A 336 6.89 23.88 -15.51
CA ILE A 336 5.60 24.22 -16.11
C ILE A 336 4.47 23.26 -15.76
N LEU A 337 4.77 22.12 -15.10
CA LEU A 337 3.72 21.23 -14.60
C LEU A 337 2.91 21.93 -13.50
N ASP A 338 1.59 21.71 -13.50
CA ASP A 338 0.73 22.17 -12.42
C ASP A 338 1.02 21.44 -11.10
N PHE A 339 0.46 21.98 -10.02
CA PHE A 339 0.68 21.47 -8.67
C PHE A 339 0.19 20.02 -8.51
N ALA A 340 -0.97 19.67 -9.07
CA ALA A 340 -1.54 18.33 -8.94
C ALA A 340 -0.68 17.26 -9.63
N HIS A 341 -0.10 17.58 -10.78
CA HIS A 341 0.86 16.72 -11.46
C HIS A 341 2.17 16.57 -10.67
N LYS A 342 2.68 17.66 -10.10
CA LYS A 342 3.91 17.62 -9.27
C LYS A 342 3.71 16.79 -8.01
N GLU A 343 2.54 16.86 -7.38
CA GLU A 343 2.20 16.04 -6.20
C GLU A 343 2.20 14.54 -6.48
N LYS A 344 2.02 14.11 -7.74
CA LYS A 344 2.10 12.69 -8.12
C LYS A 344 3.52 12.20 -8.41
N ILE A 345 4.51 13.09 -8.56
CA ILE A 345 5.88 12.69 -8.89
C ILE A 345 6.72 12.62 -7.62
N THR A 346 7.41 11.49 -7.42
CA THR A 346 8.43 11.31 -6.39
C THR A 346 9.78 11.05 -7.04
N TRP A 347 10.79 11.79 -6.62
CA TRP A 347 12.18 11.57 -7.04
C TRP A 347 12.90 10.75 -5.98
N ILE A 348 13.51 9.65 -6.39
CA ILE A 348 14.38 8.82 -5.56
C ILE A 348 15.79 8.93 -6.13
N ILE A 349 16.67 9.62 -5.41
CA ILE A 349 18.03 9.92 -5.86
C ILE A 349 19.01 9.01 -5.12
N ASN A 350 19.69 8.16 -5.88
CA ASN A 350 20.67 7.21 -5.35
C ASN A 350 21.95 7.93 -4.88
N LEU A 351 22.08 8.16 -3.57
CA LEU A 351 23.21 8.90 -2.97
C LEU A 351 23.68 8.23 -1.67
N THR A 352 24.49 7.18 -1.79
CA THR A 352 24.98 6.37 -0.65
C THR A 352 26.10 7.06 0.14
N THR A 353 26.69 8.14 -0.35
CA THR A 353 27.74 8.85 0.38
C THR A 353 27.84 10.30 -0.08
N ARG A 354 28.23 11.19 0.85
CA ARG A 354 28.59 12.59 0.57
C ARG A 354 30.11 12.82 0.57
N ASN A 355 30.90 11.76 0.74
CA ASN A 355 32.35 11.82 0.63
C ASN A 355 32.75 11.67 -0.85
N PRO A 356 33.47 12.64 -1.46
CA PRO A 356 33.85 12.58 -2.87
C PRO A 356 34.69 11.35 -3.26
N GLU A 357 35.61 10.92 -2.39
CA GLU A 357 36.49 9.77 -2.66
C GLU A 357 35.72 8.46 -2.59
N LYS A 358 34.89 8.27 -1.55
CA LYS A 358 34.00 7.10 -1.47
C LYS A 358 32.99 7.09 -2.61
N TYR A 359 32.42 8.24 -2.99
CA TYR A 359 31.52 8.34 -4.14
C TYR A 359 32.21 7.87 -5.41
N ALA A 360 33.40 8.39 -5.72
CA ALA A 360 34.14 8.02 -6.92
C ALA A 360 34.43 6.51 -6.96
N THR A 361 34.75 5.92 -5.81
CA THR A 361 35.00 4.48 -5.66
C THR A 361 33.73 3.66 -5.86
N LEU A 362 32.64 4.05 -5.19
CA LEU A 362 31.38 3.31 -5.17
C LEU A 362 30.63 3.39 -6.50
N TYR A 363 30.65 4.54 -7.16
CA TYR A 363 29.91 4.82 -8.41
C TYR A 363 30.79 4.72 -9.67
N GLY A 364 32.10 4.60 -9.50
CA GLY A 364 33.10 4.48 -10.58
C GLY A 364 33.40 5.78 -11.33
N LYS A 365 32.77 6.91 -10.94
CA LYS A 365 33.03 8.24 -11.52
C LYS A 365 32.91 9.33 -10.46
N ASN A 366 33.71 10.38 -10.58
CA ASN A 366 33.60 11.56 -9.71
C ASN A 366 32.50 12.51 -10.24
N LYS A 367 31.26 12.30 -9.78
CA LYS A 367 30.08 13.10 -10.18
C LYS A 367 29.28 13.67 -9.00
N LEU A 368 29.78 13.51 -7.77
CA LEU A 368 29.07 13.92 -6.55
C LEU A 368 28.66 15.40 -6.57
N GLU A 369 29.58 16.30 -6.88
CA GLU A 369 29.29 17.75 -6.92
C GLU A 369 28.16 18.08 -7.91
N LYS A 370 28.15 17.41 -9.06
CA LYS A 370 27.08 17.58 -10.06
C LYS A 370 25.74 17.07 -9.51
N VAL A 371 25.71 15.90 -8.87
CA VAL A 371 24.49 15.36 -8.24
C VAL A 371 23.95 16.32 -7.16
N LEU A 372 24.82 16.79 -6.27
CA LEU A 372 24.44 17.74 -5.21
C LEU A 372 23.92 19.06 -5.78
N SER A 373 24.58 19.60 -6.81
CA SER A 373 24.10 20.79 -7.53
C SER A 373 22.76 20.55 -8.20
N ASN A 374 22.54 19.38 -8.80
CA ASN A 374 21.29 19.04 -9.45
C ASN A 374 20.14 18.94 -8.43
N ILE A 375 20.38 18.35 -7.25
CA ILE A 375 19.41 18.31 -6.14
C ILE A 375 18.98 19.73 -5.75
N LYS A 376 19.93 20.68 -5.71
CA LYS A 376 19.66 22.10 -5.43
C LYS A 376 18.82 22.79 -6.49
N GLU A 377 18.89 22.36 -7.74
CA GLU A 377 17.98 22.86 -8.77
C GLU A 377 16.61 22.19 -8.68
N LEU A 378 16.55 20.88 -8.38
CA LEU A 378 15.30 20.15 -8.24
C LEU A 378 14.44 20.65 -7.08
N GLU A 379 15.03 21.04 -5.94
CA GLU A 379 14.29 21.59 -4.79
C GLU A 379 13.64 22.95 -5.06
N LYS A 380 14.01 23.63 -6.15
CA LYS A 380 13.31 24.85 -6.62
C LYS A 380 12.00 24.51 -7.32
N VAL A 381 11.85 23.27 -7.80
CA VAL A 381 10.71 22.79 -8.58
C VAL A 381 9.76 21.95 -7.74
N PHE A 382 10.31 21.09 -6.88
CA PHE A 382 9.56 20.18 -6.02
C PHE A 382 9.78 20.49 -4.54
N PRO A 383 8.74 20.37 -3.71
CA PRO A 383 8.92 20.42 -2.27
C PRO A 383 9.79 19.24 -1.81
N LYS A 384 10.62 19.47 -0.79
CA LYS A 384 11.65 18.50 -0.36
C LYS A 384 11.09 17.15 0.08
N ASN A 385 9.85 17.10 0.57
CA ASN A 385 9.16 15.86 0.92
C ASN A 385 8.76 14.99 -0.30
N ARG A 386 8.99 15.47 -1.53
CA ARG A 386 8.87 14.71 -2.79
C ARG A 386 10.23 14.32 -3.38
N ILE A 387 11.31 14.69 -2.71
CA ILE A 387 12.68 14.36 -3.08
C ILE A 387 13.24 13.46 -1.97
N TYR A 388 13.40 12.18 -2.30
CA TYR A 388 13.97 11.19 -1.42
C TYR A 388 15.43 10.97 -1.81
N LEU A 389 16.31 11.05 -0.83
CA LEU A 389 17.68 10.60 -1.00
C LEU A 389 17.75 9.15 -0.50
N GLN A 390 18.34 8.28 -1.31
CA GLN A 390 18.45 6.86 -1.00
C GLN A 390 19.88 6.50 -0.63
N PHE A 391 20.03 5.96 0.59
CA PHE A 391 21.27 5.40 1.10
C PHE A 391 21.22 3.88 1.04
N LEU A 392 22.19 3.26 0.37
CA LEU A 392 22.30 1.81 0.30
C LEU A 392 23.14 1.29 1.47
N LYS A 393 22.54 0.43 2.31
CA LYS A 393 23.24 -0.15 3.48
C LYS A 393 24.24 -1.22 3.06
N ILE A 394 25.52 -0.83 2.95
CA ILE A 394 26.65 -1.69 2.58
C ILE A 394 27.84 -1.45 3.51
N GLN A 395 28.69 -2.46 3.64
CA GLN A 395 29.90 -2.42 4.49
C GLN A 395 30.80 -1.20 4.21
N GLU A 396 30.94 -0.80 2.94
CA GLU A 396 31.83 0.29 2.54
C GLU A 396 31.35 1.69 2.96
N ALA A 397 30.09 1.82 3.38
CA ALA A 397 29.48 3.10 3.78
C ALA A 397 28.81 3.05 5.17
N GLU A 398 28.86 1.92 5.88
CA GLU A 398 28.13 1.74 7.15
C GLU A 398 28.48 2.81 8.20
N ASP A 399 29.73 3.26 8.20
CA ASP A 399 30.22 4.31 9.10
C ASP A 399 29.55 5.67 8.89
N GLU A 400 28.88 5.89 7.75
CA GLU A 400 28.21 7.15 7.42
C GLU A 400 26.71 7.15 7.72
N VAL A 401 26.09 5.99 7.94
CA VAL A 401 24.61 5.83 7.97
C VAL A 401 23.94 6.84 8.88
N GLU A 402 24.33 6.91 10.16
CA GLU A 402 23.70 7.79 11.15
C GLU A 402 23.84 9.26 10.76
N SER A 403 25.09 9.71 10.52
CA SER A 403 25.35 11.09 10.12
C SER A 403 24.65 11.49 8.83
N TRP A 404 24.60 10.57 7.86
CA TRP A 404 23.99 10.82 6.56
C TRP A 404 22.48 10.96 6.67
N VAL A 405 21.82 10.12 7.48
CA VAL A 405 20.37 10.19 7.75
C VAL A 405 20.04 11.49 8.46
N ASP A 406 20.71 11.77 9.58
CA ASP A 406 20.51 12.98 10.38
C ASP A 406 20.63 14.25 9.52
N GLU A 407 21.67 14.34 8.70
CA GLU A 407 21.88 15.47 7.81
C GLU A 407 20.77 15.60 6.75
N THR A 408 20.31 14.47 6.20
CA THR A 408 19.25 14.45 5.18
C THR A 408 17.92 14.92 5.74
N GLU A 409 17.54 14.41 6.92
CA GLU A 409 16.31 14.80 7.62
C GLU A 409 16.36 16.27 8.05
N LYS A 410 17.48 16.75 8.59
CA LYS A 410 17.69 18.18 8.93
C LYS A 410 17.55 19.08 7.71
N GLN A 411 17.94 18.60 6.53
CA GLN A 411 17.74 19.33 5.28
C GLN A 411 16.29 19.31 4.80
N GLY A 412 15.44 18.44 5.34
CA GLY A 412 14.01 18.33 5.04
C GLY A 412 13.67 17.40 3.87
N TYR A 413 14.63 16.61 3.38
CA TYR A 413 14.39 15.62 2.33
C TYR A 413 13.81 14.33 2.92
N GLY A 414 13.15 13.54 2.07
CA GLY A 414 12.81 12.17 2.43
C GLY A 414 14.08 11.29 2.49
N VAL A 415 14.08 10.31 3.39
CA VAL A 415 15.17 9.33 3.53
C VAL A 415 14.66 7.95 3.12
N ILE A 416 15.42 7.26 2.27
CA ILE A 416 15.24 5.82 2.01
C ILE A 416 16.51 5.10 2.45
N LEU A 417 16.37 4.23 3.45
CA LEU A 417 17.42 3.29 3.85
C LEU A 417 17.21 1.97 3.10
N GLN A 418 17.88 1.83 1.96
CA GLN A 418 17.73 0.68 1.10
C GLN A 418 18.61 -0.48 1.58
N LYS A 419 17.98 -1.65 1.73
CA LYS A 419 18.70 -2.92 1.96
C LYS A 419 19.51 -3.28 0.72
N TYR A 420 20.74 -3.77 0.92
CA TYR A 420 21.54 -4.33 -0.17
C TYR A 420 20.93 -5.64 -0.69
N ASN A 421 20.55 -5.64 -1.97
CA ASN A 421 20.04 -6.80 -2.70
C ASN A 421 21.18 -7.45 -3.50
N ARG A 422 21.38 -8.76 -3.34
CA ARG A 422 22.43 -9.54 -4.03
C ARG A 422 22.00 -10.13 -5.37
N TYR A 423 20.79 -9.85 -5.82
CA TYR A 423 20.21 -10.37 -7.06
C TYR A 423 20.25 -11.91 -7.09
N ALA A 424 19.70 -12.50 -6.02
CA ALA A 424 19.65 -13.93 -5.79
C ALA A 424 21.01 -14.68 -5.95
N GLY A 425 22.09 -14.03 -5.52
CA GLY A 425 23.45 -14.57 -5.53
C GLY A 425 24.31 -14.14 -6.71
N LEU A 426 23.78 -13.33 -7.64
CA LEU A 426 24.53 -12.75 -8.75
C LEU A 426 25.67 -11.83 -8.27
N MET A 427 25.43 -11.07 -7.20
CA MET A 427 26.39 -10.11 -6.65
C MET A 427 27.04 -10.62 -5.35
N PRO A 428 28.29 -10.17 -5.06
CA PRO A 428 28.98 -10.51 -3.81
C PRO A 428 28.20 -10.03 -2.58
N GLU A 429 28.44 -10.64 -1.42
CA GLU A 429 27.85 -10.17 -0.16
C GLU A 429 28.49 -8.85 0.27
N LYS A 430 27.65 -7.87 0.58
CA LYS A 430 28.06 -6.56 1.12
C LYS A 430 27.19 -6.09 2.28
N ARG A 431 26.22 -6.91 2.73
CA ARG A 431 25.39 -6.58 3.90
C ARG A 431 26.26 -6.55 5.15
N VAL A 432 25.93 -5.63 6.05
CA VAL A 432 26.49 -5.59 7.40
C VAL A 432 25.79 -6.60 8.29
N THR A 433 24.46 -6.67 8.17
CA THR A 433 23.61 -7.60 8.92
C THR A 433 22.56 -8.19 7.99
N ASP A 434 22.32 -9.49 8.13
CA ASP A 434 21.20 -10.17 7.46
C ASP A 434 19.93 -10.06 8.32
N LEU A 435 18.93 -9.33 7.83
CA LEU A 435 17.63 -9.13 8.47
C LEU A 435 16.52 -9.97 7.81
N THR A 436 16.90 -10.97 7.01
CA THR A 436 15.94 -11.86 6.36
C THR A 436 15.18 -12.65 7.43
N PRO A 437 13.83 -12.72 7.38
CA PRO A 437 13.07 -13.53 8.31
C PRO A 437 13.49 -15.00 8.28
N ILE A 438 13.49 -15.63 9.46
CA ILE A 438 13.92 -17.03 9.63
C ILE A 438 13.02 -17.97 8.84
N GLN A 439 11.70 -17.75 8.92
CA GLN A 439 10.71 -18.51 8.17
C GLN A 439 10.43 -17.80 6.86
N ARG A 440 10.63 -18.51 5.75
CA ARG A 440 10.24 -18.04 4.44
C ARG A 440 8.75 -18.23 4.21
N GLU A 441 8.08 -17.15 3.84
CA GLU A 441 6.68 -17.16 3.41
C GLU A 441 6.58 -16.84 1.91
N PHE A 442 5.38 -16.52 1.44
CA PHE A 442 5.17 -16.17 0.04
C PHE A 442 5.88 -14.86 -0.34
N CYS A 443 6.22 -14.74 -1.62
CA CYS A 443 6.90 -13.56 -2.15
C CYS A 443 5.89 -12.47 -2.54
N TRP A 444 6.02 -11.29 -1.94
CA TRP A 444 5.21 -10.13 -2.29
C TRP A 444 5.41 -9.65 -3.72
N HIS A 445 6.65 -9.69 -4.22
CA HIS A 445 6.94 -9.30 -5.61
C HIS A 445 6.24 -10.21 -6.62
N LEU A 446 6.13 -11.52 -6.37
CA LEU A 446 5.36 -12.42 -7.24
C LEU A 446 3.84 -12.14 -7.18
N ASN A 447 3.36 -11.60 -6.06
CA ASN A 447 1.96 -11.25 -5.86
C ASN A 447 1.58 -9.90 -6.51
N ARG A 448 2.45 -8.90 -6.43
CA ARG A 448 2.07 -7.49 -6.64
C ARG A 448 2.87 -6.74 -7.70
N ASP A 449 4.03 -7.24 -8.09
CA ASP A 449 4.94 -6.45 -8.92
C ASP A 449 4.91 -6.92 -10.37
N LEU A 450 5.08 -5.96 -11.28
CA LEU A 450 5.31 -6.18 -12.69
C LEU A 450 6.64 -5.51 -13.07
N TYR A 451 7.64 -6.29 -13.44
CA TYR A 451 8.92 -5.78 -13.91
C TYR A 451 8.99 -5.85 -15.44
N VAL A 452 9.08 -4.70 -16.10
CA VAL A 452 9.12 -4.57 -17.56
C VAL A 452 10.51 -4.13 -17.99
N ASN A 453 11.16 -4.97 -18.79
CA ASN A 453 12.45 -4.66 -19.39
C ASN A 453 12.31 -3.59 -20.49
N SER A 454 13.42 -2.93 -20.82
CA SER A 454 13.52 -1.92 -21.88
C SER A 454 13.14 -2.39 -23.29
N ASP A 455 12.98 -3.70 -23.53
CA ASP A 455 12.52 -4.28 -24.80
C ASP A 455 11.04 -4.72 -24.78
N GLY A 456 10.31 -4.33 -23.74
CA GLY A 456 8.90 -4.66 -23.53
C GLY A 456 8.65 -6.08 -23.00
N SER A 457 9.69 -6.88 -22.75
CA SER A 457 9.53 -8.17 -22.10
C SER A 457 9.21 -8.03 -20.61
N VAL A 458 8.34 -8.90 -20.10
CA VAL A 458 7.93 -8.90 -18.69
C VAL A 458 8.62 -10.05 -17.98
N SER A 459 9.41 -9.72 -16.96
CA SER A 459 10.19 -10.70 -16.22
C SER A 459 9.34 -11.48 -15.22
N ILE A 460 9.73 -12.72 -14.95
CA ILE A 460 9.16 -13.53 -13.85
C ILE A 460 9.40 -12.84 -12.51
N CYS A 461 10.61 -12.27 -12.36
CA CYS A 461 11.05 -11.58 -11.16
C CYS A 461 12.18 -10.62 -11.53
N LYS A 462 12.23 -9.42 -10.93
CA LYS A 462 13.33 -8.45 -11.07
C LYS A 462 14.72 -9.07 -10.79
N GLN A 463 14.78 -10.09 -9.94
CA GLN A 463 16.03 -10.75 -9.57
C GLN A 463 16.67 -11.51 -10.75
N VAL A 464 15.90 -11.84 -11.80
CA VAL A 464 16.32 -12.56 -13.02
C VAL A 464 15.63 -11.97 -14.25
N PRO A 465 16.01 -10.75 -14.68
CA PRO A 465 15.31 -10.03 -15.77
C PRO A 465 15.27 -10.78 -17.11
N GLU A 466 16.15 -11.76 -17.31
CA GLU A 466 16.24 -12.60 -18.51
C GLU A 466 15.15 -13.68 -18.59
N LYS A 467 14.54 -14.07 -17.46
CA LYS A 467 13.45 -15.05 -17.44
C LYS A 467 12.12 -14.32 -17.51
N THR A 468 11.33 -14.57 -18.56
CA THR A 468 10.15 -13.76 -18.88
C THR A 468 8.86 -14.56 -18.97
N PHE A 469 7.73 -13.93 -18.65
CA PHE A 469 6.38 -14.46 -18.84
C PHE A 469 5.84 -14.19 -20.26
N GLY A 470 6.34 -13.15 -20.93
CA GLY A 470 5.88 -12.73 -22.24
C GLY A 470 6.45 -11.37 -22.62
N ASN A 471 5.93 -10.79 -23.71
CA ASN A 471 6.33 -9.47 -24.19
C ASN A 471 5.10 -8.65 -24.60
N LEU A 472 5.01 -7.43 -24.07
CA LEU A 472 3.85 -6.53 -24.20
C LEU A 472 3.67 -5.97 -25.62
N HIS A 473 4.65 -6.12 -26.52
CA HIS A 473 4.47 -5.85 -27.95
C HIS A 473 3.66 -6.94 -28.66
N LYS A 474 3.52 -8.13 -28.07
CA LYS A 474 2.93 -9.31 -28.70
C LYS A 474 1.68 -9.81 -27.99
N GLU A 475 1.59 -9.59 -26.68
CA GLU A 475 0.55 -10.14 -25.83
C GLU A 475 -0.06 -9.06 -24.93
N SER A 476 -1.30 -9.27 -24.51
CA SER A 476 -1.97 -8.36 -23.57
C SER A 476 -1.37 -8.48 -22.16
N LEU A 477 -1.43 -7.39 -21.39
CA LEU A 477 -0.99 -7.38 -20.01
C LEU A 477 -1.72 -8.42 -19.15
N ILE A 478 -3.03 -8.57 -19.34
CA ILE A 478 -3.83 -9.53 -18.56
C ILE A 478 -3.42 -10.98 -18.84
N ASP A 479 -3.08 -11.31 -20.09
CA ASP A 479 -2.62 -12.66 -20.44
C ASP A 479 -1.24 -12.95 -19.85
N ILE A 480 -0.31 -11.99 -19.94
CA ILE A 480 1.00 -12.09 -19.29
C ILE A 480 0.84 -12.24 -17.77
N TRP A 481 0.00 -11.43 -17.13
CA TRP A 481 -0.24 -11.49 -15.69
C TRP A 481 -0.79 -12.85 -15.25
N ARG A 482 -1.69 -13.44 -16.03
CA ARG A 482 -2.24 -14.79 -15.77
C ARG A 482 -1.18 -15.89 -15.82
N LYS A 483 -0.18 -15.77 -16.70
CA LYS A 483 0.95 -16.73 -16.75
C LYS A 483 1.80 -16.72 -15.48
N GLY A 484 1.78 -15.64 -14.71
CA GLY A 484 2.46 -15.56 -13.41
C GLY A 484 1.72 -16.23 -12.25
N LEU A 485 0.44 -16.59 -12.42
CA LEU A 485 -0.37 -17.18 -11.35
C LEU A 485 0.18 -18.52 -10.83
N PRO A 486 0.66 -19.47 -11.67
CA PRO A 486 1.26 -20.71 -11.17
C PRO A 486 2.49 -20.47 -10.29
N ALA A 487 3.38 -19.55 -10.70
CA ALA A 487 4.57 -19.19 -9.92
C ALA A 487 4.20 -18.60 -8.56
N PHE A 488 3.19 -17.71 -8.52
CA PHE A 488 2.70 -17.18 -7.27
C PHE A 488 2.01 -18.25 -6.41
N LYS A 489 1.17 -19.11 -7.00
CA LYS A 489 0.50 -20.21 -6.29
C LYS A 489 1.50 -21.13 -5.60
N ASP A 490 2.57 -21.48 -6.29
CA ASP A 490 3.63 -22.30 -5.72
C ASP A 490 4.34 -21.56 -4.59
N SER A 491 4.67 -20.28 -4.77
CA SER A 491 5.24 -19.46 -3.69
C SER A 491 4.29 -19.32 -2.49
N LEU A 492 2.98 -19.24 -2.71
CA LEU A 492 1.97 -19.12 -1.66
C LEU A 492 1.88 -20.41 -0.83
N ASN A 493 2.00 -21.55 -1.49
CA ASN A 493 1.94 -22.87 -0.87
C ASN A 493 3.33 -23.41 -0.46
N SER A 494 4.29 -22.51 -0.24
CA SER A 494 5.67 -22.83 0.19
C SER A 494 6.47 -23.75 -0.74
N LYS A 495 6.09 -23.87 -2.02
CA LYS A 495 6.79 -24.64 -3.07
C LYS A 495 7.74 -23.73 -3.85
N HIS A 496 8.68 -23.11 -3.15
CA HIS A 496 9.51 -22.05 -3.72
C HIS A 496 10.42 -22.50 -4.87
N GLU A 497 10.79 -23.78 -4.88
CA GLU A 497 11.63 -24.44 -5.87
C GLU A 497 10.95 -24.60 -7.25
N THR A 498 9.62 -24.64 -7.30
CA THR A 498 8.86 -24.84 -8.55
C THR A 498 8.37 -23.54 -9.19
N THR A 499 8.62 -22.40 -8.56
CA THR A 499 8.14 -21.08 -9.01
C THR A 499 8.76 -20.61 -10.35
N GLY A 500 9.90 -21.18 -10.76
CA GLY A 500 10.69 -20.71 -11.90
C GLY A 500 11.49 -19.42 -11.65
N ALA A 501 11.23 -18.74 -10.52
CA ALA A 501 11.99 -17.61 -10.01
C ALA A 501 13.13 -18.11 -9.09
N PRO A 502 14.17 -17.28 -8.82
CA PRO A 502 15.32 -17.69 -8.02
C PRO A 502 15.02 -17.60 -6.52
N CYS A 503 13.84 -18.09 -6.10
CA CYS A 503 13.31 -17.88 -4.76
C CYS A 503 14.22 -18.42 -3.66
N ILE A 504 14.85 -19.58 -3.86
CA ILE A 504 15.68 -20.24 -2.84
C ILE A 504 16.87 -19.37 -2.40
N ASN A 505 17.46 -18.62 -3.33
CA ASN A 505 18.63 -17.76 -3.06
C ASN A 505 18.26 -16.28 -2.89
N CYS A 506 16.97 -15.96 -2.91
CA CYS A 506 16.46 -14.59 -2.87
C CYS A 506 16.03 -14.22 -1.45
N ASP A 507 16.45 -13.04 -1.02
CA ASP A 507 16.14 -12.43 0.27
C ASP A 507 15.21 -11.20 0.15
N GLU A 508 14.59 -10.97 -1.01
CA GLU A 508 13.64 -9.86 -1.23
C GLU A 508 12.17 -10.27 -1.07
N TRP A 509 11.87 -11.54 -0.80
CA TRP A 509 10.49 -12.05 -0.79
C TRP A 509 9.56 -11.39 0.26
N TYR A 510 10.13 -10.89 1.36
CA TYR A 510 9.41 -10.25 2.47
C TYR A 510 9.36 -8.72 2.37
N THR A 511 10.13 -8.13 1.46
CA THR A 511 10.02 -6.71 1.14
C THR A 511 8.84 -6.52 0.19
N PHE A 512 8.25 -5.33 0.21
CA PHE A 512 7.12 -5.01 -0.65
C PHE A 512 7.21 -3.55 -1.06
N ASN A 513 6.84 -3.28 -2.31
CA ASN A 513 6.68 -1.92 -2.80
C ASN A 513 5.28 -1.42 -2.40
N ALA A 514 5.22 -0.15 -2.00
CA ALA A 514 4.01 0.50 -1.50
C ALA A 514 3.00 0.80 -2.62
#